data_AF-A0A800K7X4-F1
#
_entry.id   AF-A0A800K7X4-F1
#
_cell.length_a   1.000
_cell.length_b   1.000
_cell.length_c   1.000
_cell.angle_alpha   90.00
_cell.angle_beta   90.00
_cell.angle_gamma   90.00
#
_symmetry.space_group_name_H-M   'P 1'
#
loop_
_entity.id
_entity.type
_entity.pdbx_description
1 polymer ?
#
loop_
_entity_poly.entity_id
_entity_poly.type
_entity_poly.pdbx_seq_one_letter_code
_entity_poly.pdbx_strand_id
1 'polypeptide(L)'
;ENAEYKSAIERQQFVQLRMGHLSKRMSDLSKINVEEMPHDRVGFGSQVEIHDLAMDEMSSFTIVAGDFMDLDGGQVSMASPIGRGLLGARKGEEVTIELPVGERRFKIVDLVTLPDQMTVEKG
;
A
#
# COMPACT_ATOMS: atom_id res chain seq x y z
N GLU A 1 -4.85 -45.17 9.54
CA GLU A 1 -4.41 -45.06 8.13
C GLU A 1 -5.02 -43.89 7.33
N ASN A 2 -5.93 -43.07 7.89
CA ASN A 2 -6.68 -42.06 7.13
C ASN A 2 -6.21 -40.59 7.34
N ALA A 3 -5.35 -40.35 8.33
CA ALA A 3 -4.93 -39.00 8.71
C ALA A 3 -3.93 -38.40 7.71
N GLU A 4 -3.00 -39.21 7.20
CA GLU A 4 -1.92 -38.74 6.32
C GLU A 4 -2.43 -38.41 4.91
N TYR A 5 -3.34 -39.22 4.37
CA TYR A 5 -4.01 -38.97 3.10
C TYR A 5 -4.91 -37.74 3.15
N LYS A 6 -5.71 -37.58 4.22
CA LYS A 6 -6.55 -36.39 4.42
C LYS A 6 -5.71 -35.12 4.55
N SER A 7 -4.61 -35.16 5.30
CA SER A 7 -3.66 -34.05 5.42
C SER A 7 -2.98 -33.71 4.08
N ALA A 8 -2.69 -34.70 3.23
CA ALA A 8 -2.14 -34.44 1.90
C ALA A 8 -3.15 -33.71 1.00
N ILE A 9 -4.43 -34.10 1.02
CA ILE A 9 -5.50 -33.42 0.26
C ILE A 9 -5.73 -32.00 0.77
N GLU A 10 -5.78 -31.79 2.09
CA GLU A 10 -5.96 -30.45 2.68
C GLU A 10 -4.79 -29.51 2.31
N ARG A 11 -3.54 -30.01 2.36
CA ARG A 11 -2.37 -29.27 1.90
C ARG A 11 -2.45 -28.94 0.41
N GLN A 12 -2.86 -29.89 -0.43
CA GLN A 12 -3.02 -29.65 -1.85
C GLN A 12 -4.09 -28.59 -2.14
N GLN A 13 -5.25 -28.66 -1.47
CA GLN A 13 -6.30 -27.65 -1.60
C GLN A 13 -5.82 -26.27 -1.16
N PHE A 14 -5.12 -26.19 -0.02
CA PHE A 14 -4.53 -24.94 0.45
C PHE A 14 -3.57 -24.32 -0.57
N VAL A 15 -2.67 -25.12 -1.15
CA VAL A 15 -1.73 -24.65 -2.18
C VAL A 15 -2.47 -24.17 -3.43
N GLN A 16 -3.49 -24.91 -3.91
CA GLN A 16 -4.28 -24.52 -5.07
C GLN A 16 -5.03 -23.20 -4.85
N LEU A 17 -5.64 -23.02 -3.67
CA LEU A 17 -6.28 -21.76 -3.29
C LEU A 17 -5.28 -20.61 -3.24
N ARG A 18 -4.08 -20.85 -2.68
CA ARG A 18 -3.01 -19.86 -2.62
C ARG A 18 -2.53 -19.46 -4.01
N MET A 19 -2.34 -20.42 -4.91
CA MET A 19 -1.96 -20.15 -6.30
C MET A 19 -3.03 -19.34 -7.03
N GLY A 20 -4.30 -19.74 -6.93
CA GLY A 20 -5.41 -19.01 -7.57
C GLY A 20 -5.49 -17.55 -7.09
N HIS A 21 -5.29 -17.33 -5.80
CA HIS A 21 -5.25 -15.99 -5.22
C HIS A 21 -4.04 -15.16 -5.71
N LEU A 22 -2.84 -15.75 -5.80
CA LEU A 22 -1.67 -15.08 -6.37
C LEU A 22 -1.86 -14.73 -7.85
N SER A 23 -2.37 -15.66 -8.65
CA SER A 23 -2.63 -15.43 -10.07
C SER A 23 -3.65 -14.32 -10.29
N LYS A 24 -4.71 -14.26 -9.47
CA LYS A 24 -5.68 -13.16 -9.51
C LYS A 24 -5.01 -11.81 -9.21
N ARG A 25 -4.22 -11.73 -8.13
CA ARG A 25 -3.47 -10.52 -7.78
C ARG A 25 -2.55 -10.05 -8.90
N MET A 26 -1.82 -10.98 -9.52
CA MET A 26 -0.94 -10.67 -10.66
C MET A 26 -1.73 -10.14 -11.86
N SER A 27 -2.87 -10.77 -12.18
CA SER A 27 -3.76 -10.31 -13.24
C SER A 27 -4.29 -8.91 -12.98
N ASP A 28 -4.68 -8.60 -11.75
CA ASP A 28 -5.23 -7.29 -11.40
C ASP A 28 -4.15 -6.20 -11.45
N LEU A 29 -2.92 -6.46 -10.97
CA LEU A 29 -1.78 -5.54 -11.11
C LEU A 29 -1.43 -5.27 -12.58
N SER A 30 -1.51 -6.29 -13.45
CA SER A 30 -1.19 -6.13 -14.89
C SER A 30 -2.13 -5.19 -15.64
N LYS A 31 -3.31 -4.88 -15.08
CA LYS A 31 -4.29 -3.96 -15.66
C LYS A 31 -4.03 -2.49 -15.29
N ILE A 32 -3.11 -2.23 -14.35
CA ILE A 32 -2.82 -0.87 -13.89
C ILE A 32 -1.92 -0.19 -14.93
N ASN A 33 -2.44 0.86 -15.57
CA ASN A 33 -1.64 1.70 -16.45
C ASN A 33 -0.89 2.74 -15.61
N VAL A 34 0.39 2.47 -15.34
CA VAL A 34 1.23 3.37 -14.54
C VAL A 34 1.53 4.68 -15.25
N GLU A 35 1.56 4.69 -16.59
CA GLU A 35 1.86 5.91 -17.38
C GLU A 35 0.76 6.98 -17.26
N GLU A 36 -0.47 6.58 -16.91
CA GLU A 36 -1.61 7.48 -16.72
C GLU A 36 -1.74 7.95 -15.25
N MET A 37 -0.90 7.45 -14.35
CA MET A 37 -0.96 7.82 -12.94
C MET A 37 -0.31 9.19 -12.70
N PRO A 38 -0.85 10.00 -11.76
CA PRO A 38 -0.30 11.31 -11.48
C PRO A 38 1.05 11.20 -10.75
N HIS A 39 2.01 12.03 -11.18
CA HIS A 39 3.34 12.15 -10.56
C HIS A 39 3.40 13.17 -9.41
N ASP A 40 2.38 14.02 -9.27
CA ASP A 40 2.41 15.18 -8.38
C ASP A 40 1.74 14.97 -7.02
N ARG A 41 1.08 13.81 -6.82
CA ARG A 41 0.23 13.55 -5.65
C ARG A 41 0.26 12.11 -5.21
N VAL A 42 -0.05 11.89 -3.94
CA VAL A 42 -0.14 10.56 -3.34
C VAL A 42 -1.19 9.71 -4.04
N GLY A 43 -0.80 8.52 -4.48
CA GLY A 43 -1.68 7.51 -5.09
C GLY A 43 -1.22 6.09 -4.78
N PHE A 44 -1.80 5.10 -5.46
CA PHE A 44 -1.37 3.70 -5.34
C PHE A 44 0.13 3.55 -5.64
N GLY A 45 0.83 2.75 -4.84
CA GLY A 45 2.27 2.51 -4.94
C GLY A 45 3.16 3.70 -4.56
N SER A 46 2.58 4.84 -4.15
CA SER A 46 3.37 6.00 -3.74
C SER A 46 4.03 5.74 -2.39
N GLN A 47 5.31 6.09 -2.29
CA GLN A 47 6.03 6.18 -1.04
C GLN A 47 5.95 7.61 -0.52
N VAL A 48 5.48 7.76 0.72
CA VAL A 48 5.19 9.07 1.33
C VAL A 48 5.93 9.15 2.65
N GLU A 49 6.71 10.21 2.83
CA GLU A 49 7.29 10.56 4.11
C GLU A 49 6.46 11.67 4.74
N ILE A 50 6.00 11.46 5.97
CA ILE A 50 5.19 12.41 6.72
C ILE A 50 5.85 12.78 8.04
N HIS A 51 5.62 14.02 8.45
CA HIS A 51 5.96 14.56 9.75
C HIS A 51 4.69 14.74 10.57
N ASP A 52 4.60 14.06 11.71
CA ASP A 52 3.54 14.28 12.69
C ASP A 52 3.81 15.57 13.46
N LEU A 53 2.99 16.59 13.24
CA LEU A 53 3.18 17.91 13.83
C LEU A 53 2.87 17.96 15.33
N ALA A 54 2.20 16.95 15.87
CA ALA A 54 1.87 16.88 17.30
C ALA A 54 2.96 16.13 18.09
N MET A 55 3.52 15.06 17.53
CA MET A 55 4.55 14.25 18.18
C MET A 55 5.98 14.60 17.75
N ASP A 56 6.15 15.42 16.71
CA ASP A 56 7.45 15.75 16.11
C ASP A 56 8.20 14.52 15.58
N GLU A 57 7.46 13.54 15.05
CA GLU A 57 7.99 12.26 14.56
C GLU A 57 7.88 12.13 13.05
N MET A 58 8.90 11.53 12.44
CA MET A 58 8.94 11.22 11.00
C MET A 58 8.49 9.78 10.77
N SER A 59 7.68 9.55 9.74
CA SER A 59 7.22 8.22 9.35
C SER A 59 7.15 8.08 7.84
N SER A 60 7.51 6.91 7.32
CA SER A 60 7.47 6.60 5.90
C SER A 60 6.50 5.46 5.63
N PHE A 61 5.65 5.63 4.61
CA PHE A 61 4.63 4.66 4.24
C PHE A 61 4.58 4.41 2.74
N THR A 62 4.24 3.18 2.36
CA THR A 62 3.85 2.87 0.97
C THR A 62 2.34 2.69 0.90
N ILE A 63 1.69 3.46 0.03
CA ILE A 63 0.24 3.39 -0.15
C ILE A 63 -0.11 2.23 -1.07
N VAL A 64 -0.89 1.28 -0.56
CA VAL A 64 -1.28 0.08 -1.31
C VAL A 64 -2.79 -0.12 -1.24
N ALA A 65 -3.34 -0.96 -2.12
CA ALA A 65 -4.71 -1.45 -1.93
C ALA A 65 -4.71 -2.55 -0.85
N GLY A 66 -5.80 -2.66 -0.09
CA GLY A 66 -5.90 -3.62 1.02
C GLY A 66 -5.62 -5.07 0.60
N ASP A 67 -6.02 -5.43 -0.62
CA ASP A 67 -5.74 -6.73 -1.22
C ASP A 67 -4.26 -6.97 -1.53
N PHE A 68 -3.38 -5.98 -1.40
CA PHE A 68 -1.94 -6.09 -1.67
C PHE A 68 -1.08 -5.79 -0.43
N MET A 69 -1.71 -5.53 0.71
CA MET A 69 -1.00 -5.22 1.94
C MET A 69 -0.13 -6.38 2.45
N ASP A 70 1.11 -6.05 2.73
CA ASP A 70 2.03 -6.75 3.63
C ASP A 70 2.20 -5.90 4.89
N LEU A 71 1.70 -6.41 6.02
CA LEU A 71 1.65 -5.67 7.28
C LEU A 71 3.04 -5.43 7.89
N ASP A 72 4.04 -6.23 7.49
CA ASP A 72 5.40 -6.13 8.03
C ASP A 72 6.25 -5.07 7.29
N GLY A 73 5.75 -4.52 6.17
CA GLY A 73 6.52 -3.68 5.24
C GLY A 73 6.29 -2.18 5.29
N GLY A 74 5.71 -1.63 6.37
CA GLY A 74 5.41 -0.19 6.45
C GLY A 74 4.34 0.25 5.43
N GLN A 75 3.43 -0.66 5.08
CA GLN A 75 2.40 -0.40 4.08
C GLN A 75 1.11 0.11 4.73
N VAL A 76 0.47 1.07 4.06
CA VAL A 76 -0.80 1.65 4.49
C VAL A 76 -1.83 1.43 3.39
N SER A 77 -2.95 0.80 3.74
CA SER A 77 -4.05 0.67 2.77
C SER A 77 -4.66 2.03 2.47
N MET A 78 -4.93 2.26 1.19
CA MET A 78 -5.77 3.35 0.68
C MET A 78 -7.14 3.44 1.36
N ALA A 79 -7.65 2.32 1.86
CA ALA A 79 -8.93 2.27 2.57
C ALA A 79 -8.81 2.57 4.07
N SER A 80 -7.61 2.68 4.63
CA SER A 80 -7.41 3.08 6.03
C SER A 80 -7.63 4.59 6.23
N PRO A 81 -7.90 5.07 7.46
CA PRO A 81 -8.03 6.50 7.72
C PRO A 81 -6.81 7.31 7.27
N ILE A 82 -5.60 6.82 7.58
CA ILE A 82 -4.34 7.44 7.14
C ILE A 82 -4.24 7.45 5.62
N GLY A 83 -4.46 6.31 4.97
CA GLY A 83 -4.40 6.22 3.51
C GLY A 83 -5.38 7.17 2.84
N ARG A 84 -6.64 7.21 3.28
CA ARG A 84 -7.65 8.13 2.74
C ARG A 84 -7.29 9.59 2.94
N GLY A 85 -6.73 9.94 4.10
CA GLY A 85 -6.32 11.31 4.40
C GLY A 85 -5.09 11.78 3.62
N LEU A 86 -4.22 10.85 3.20
CA LEU A 86 -3.06 11.16 2.38
C LEU A 86 -3.36 11.16 0.87
N LEU A 87 -4.34 10.38 0.41
CA LEU A 87 -4.66 10.25 -1.01
C LEU A 87 -4.90 11.62 -1.68
N GLY A 88 -4.19 11.87 -2.78
CA GLY A 88 -4.31 13.08 -3.57
C GLY A 88 -3.56 14.31 -3.01
N ALA A 89 -2.98 14.21 -1.82
CA ALA A 89 -2.18 15.27 -1.25
C ALA A 89 -0.79 15.36 -1.91
N ARG A 90 -0.15 16.52 -1.82
CA ARG A 90 1.14 16.79 -2.49
C ARG A 90 2.29 16.98 -1.52
N LYS A 91 3.51 16.89 -2.03
CA LYS A 91 4.72 17.25 -1.27
C LYS A 91 4.62 18.68 -0.73
N GLY A 92 4.90 18.85 0.55
CA GLY A 92 4.84 20.12 1.27
C GLY A 92 3.46 20.48 1.83
N GLU A 93 2.41 19.74 1.49
CA GLU A 93 1.04 19.98 1.97
C GLU A 93 0.87 19.45 3.40
N GLU A 94 0.04 20.15 4.19
CA GLU A 94 -0.40 19.71 5.50
C GLU A 94 -1.81 19.13 5.40
N VAL A 95 -1.99 17.91 5.91
CA VAL A 95 -3.27 17.21 5.92
C VAL A 95 -3.72 16.94 7.34
N THR A 96 -5.01 17.08 7.55
CA THR A 96 -5.67 16.73 8.81
C THR A 96 -6.40 15.41 8.62
N ILE A 97 -6.11 14.43 9.47
CA ILE A 97 -6.67 13.08 9.39
C ILE A 97 -7.37 12.74 10.71
N GLU A 98 -8.63 12.33 10.61
CA GLU A 98 -9.38 11.76 11.74
C GLU A 98 -8.94 10.32 12.00
N LEU A 99 -8.24 10.10 13.11
CA LEU A 99 -7.88 8.77 13.59
C LEU A 99 -8.84 8.35 14.72
N PRO A 100 -8.98 7.04 15.01
CA PRO A 100 -9.80 6.58 16.14
C PRO A 100 -9.41 7.17 17.50
N VAL A 101 -8.15 7.61 17.63
CA VAL A 101 -7.60 8.24 18.84
C VAL A 101 -7.76 9.76 18.87
N GLY A 102 -8.31 10.36 17.81
CA GLY A 102 -8.47 11.81 17.64
C GLY A 102 -7.93 12.32 16.31
N GLU A 103 -8.17 13.59 16.04
CA GLU A 103 -7.63 14.29 14.88
C GLU A 103 -6.10 14.46 15.00
N ARG A 104 -5.37 14.17 13.91
CA ARG A 104 -3.94 14.46 13.80
C ARG A 104 -3.64 15.24 12.54
N ARG A 105 -2.62 16.11 12.64
CA ARG A 105 -2.10 16.89 11.50
C ARG A 105 -0.74 16.36 11.10
N PHE A 106 -0.60 16.10 9.82
CA PHE A 106 0.62 15.61 9.21
C PHE A 106 1.07 16.54 8.12
N LYS A 107 2.38 16.73 7.97
CA LYS A 107 2.97 17.41 6.83
C LYS A 107 3.63 16.39 5.92
N ILE A 108 3.37 16.46 4.62
CA ILE A 108 4.03 15.60 3.65
C ILE A 108 5.40 16.19 3.36
N VAL A 109 6.45 15.52 3.83
CA VAL A 109 7.83 16.00 3.69
C VAL A 109 8.42 15.54 2.36
N ASP A 110 8.13 14.31 1.96
CA ASP A 110 8.56 13.77 0.68
C ASP A 110 7.50 12.88 0.04
N LEU A 111 7.57 12.78 -1.28
CA LEU A 111 6.68 11.98 -2.10
C LEU A 111 7.45 11.42 -3.29
N VAL A 112 7.41 10.09 -3.43
CA VAL A 112 7.90 9.37 -4.61
C VAL A 112 6.75 8.54 -5.16
N THR A 113 6.24 8.90 -6.34
CA THR A 113 5.10 8.19 -6.93
C THR A 113 5.52 6.89 -7.59
N LEU A 114 4.58 5.96 -7.82
CA LEU A 114 4.87 4.70 -8.51
C LEU A 114 5.45 4.92 -9.92
N PRO A 115 4.94 5.85 -10.75
CA PRO A 115 5.57 6.19 -12.01
C PRO A 115 7.04 6.63 -11.86
N ASP A 116 7.36 7.47 -10.87
CA ASP A 116 8.72 7.94 -10.65
C ASP A 116 9.66 6.76 -10.36
N GLN A 117 9.24 5.82 -9.50
CA GLN A 117 10.01 4.62 -9.17
C GLN A 117 10.30 3.74 -10.41
N MET A 118 9.31 3.57 -11.28
CA MET A 118 9.45 2.75 -12.49
C MET A 118 10.31 3.40 -13.58
N THR A 119 10.44 4.73 -13.57
CA THR A 119 11.37 5.42 -14.50
C THR A 119 12.84 5.24 -14.10
N VAL A 120 13.12 5.08 -12.80
CA VAL A 120 14.49 4.87 -12.29
C VAL A 120 15.02 3.48 -12.65
N GLU A 121 14.16 2.45 -12.74
CA GLU A 121 14.58 1.09 -13.11
C GLU A 121 14.92 0.91 -14.60
N LYS A 122 14.59 1.88 -15.46
CA LYS A 122 14.85 1.82 -16.91
C LYS A 122 16.18 2.48 -17.33
N GLY A 123 16.96 3.02 -16.41
CA GLY A 123 18.29 3.62 -16.65
C GLY A 123 19.42 2.77 -16.10
#